data_AF-A0A4P7QXV1-F1
#
_entry.id   AF-A0A4P7QXV1-F1
#
_cell.length_a   1.000
_cell.length_b   1.000
_cell.length_c   1.000
_cell.angle_alpha   90.00
_cell.angle_beta   90.00
_cell.angle_gamma   90.00
#
_symmetry.space_group_name_H-M   'P 1'
#
loop_
_entity.id
_entity.type
_entity.pdbx_description
1 polymer ?
#
loop_
_entity_poly.entity_id
_entity_poly.type
_entity_poly.pdbx_seq_one_letter_code
_entity_poly.pdbx_strand_id
1 'polypeptide(L)'
;MINITFEGESLHEACVDLHKAEQAYGSIAAASLVTFLSDAQAFETADELIDLFGHDINILVNDSLSVAIGSDYRAALAVVGTRHKVDAGGRIVWSSVTRLKLLEISRLP
;
A
#
# COMPACT_ATOMS: atom_id res chain seq x y z
N MET A 1 7.47 -11.16 6.29
CA MET A 1 6.21 -10.44 6.56
C MET A 1 6.43 -8.96 6.32
N ILE A 2 5.68 -8.35 5.39
CA ILE A 2 5.68 -6.91 5.17
C ILE A 2 5.07 -6.22 6.39
N ASN A 3 5.65 -5.07 6.77
CA ASN A 3 5.06 -4.18 7.76
C ASN A 3 4.59 -2.90 7.08
N ILE A 4 3.30 -2.60 7.18
CA ILE A 4 2.70 -1.34 6.70
C ILE A 4 2.52 -0.40 7.89
N THR A 5 3.18 0.76 7.83
CA THR A 5 2.94 1.88 8.74
C THR A 5 2.11 2.97 8.05
N PHE A 6 1.69 3.99 8.79
CA PHE A 6 0.75 5.02 8.30
C PHE A 6 1.34 6.42 8.51
N GLU A 7 1.04 7.36 7.61
CA GLU A 7 1.48 8.77 7.70
C GLU A 7 0.88 9.53 8.89
N GLY A 8 -0.30 9.14 9.36
CA GLY A 8 -0.93 9.78 10.50
C GLY A 8 -1.99 8.91 11.17
N GLU A 9 -2.43 9.38 12.33
CA GLU A 9 -3.42 8.67 13.17
C GLU A 9 -4.74 8.48 12.44
N SER A 10 -5.27 9.51 11.76
CA SER A 10 -6.54 9.40 11.03
C SER A 10 -6.52 8.34 9.94
N LEU A 11 -5.39 8.20 9.23
CA LEU A 11 -5.22 7.18 8.20
C LEU A 11 -5.07 5.79 8.81
N HIS A 12 -4.33 5.67 9.92
CA HIS A 12 -4.25 4.44 10.68
C HIS A 12 -5.64 3.99 11.15
N GLU A 13 -6.41 4.89 11.78
CA GLU A 13 -7.77 4.61 12.24
C GLU A 13 -8.68 4.13 11.11
N ALA A 14 -8.66 4.80 9.96
CA ALA A 14 -9.44 4.40 8.79
C ALA A 14 -8.98 3.05 8.18
N CYS A 15 -7.79 2.56 8.52
CA CYS A 15 -7.27 1.28 8.03
C CYS A 15 -7.48 0.12 9.01
N VAL A 16 -7.66 0.39 10.31
CA VAL A 16 -7.83 -0.63 11.36
C VAL A 16 -9.26 -0.76 11.87
N ASP A 17 -10.11 0.25 11.63
CA ASP A 17 -11.52 0.24 12.00
C ASP A 17 -12.37 0.28 10.73
N LEU A 18 -13.04 -0.84 10.43
CA LEU A 18 -13.90 -0.96 9.25
C LEU A 18 -14.99 0.11 9.26
N HIS A 19 -15.60 0.42 10.40
CA HIS A 19 -16.68 1.40 10.44
C HIS A 19 -16.17 2.81 10.05
N LYS A 20 -14.96 3.17 10.51
CA LYS A 20 -14.32 4.43 10.10
C LYS A 20 -13.94 4.42 8.61
N ALA A 21 -13.45 3.29 8.10
CA ALA A 21 -13.16 3.11 6.68
C ALA A 21 -14.42 3.31 5.82
N GLU A 22 -15.55 2.71 6.23
CA GLU A 22 -16.83 2.82 5.52
C GLU A 22 -17.35 4.26 5.52
N GLN A 23 -17.21 4.97 6.63
CA GLN A 23 -17.57 6.39 6.70
C GLN A 23 -16.70 7.27 5.79
N ALA A 24 -15.41 6.96 5.66
CA ALA A 24 -14.47 7.74 4.87
C ALA A 24 -14.53 7.46 3.36
N TYR A 25 -14.70 6.19 2.97
CA TYR A 25 -14.51 5.73 1.59
C TYR A 25 -15.75 5.01 1.01
N GLY A 26 -16.76 4.72 1.83
CA GLY A 26 -17.89 3.87 1.46
C GLY A 26 -17.58 2.38 1.59
N SER A 27 -18.63 1.56 1.75
CA SER A 27 -18.48 0.13 2.10
C SER A 27 -17.67 -0.70 1.12
N ILE A 28 -17.79 -0.44 -0.19
CA ILE A 28 -17.05 -1.21 -1.20
C ILE A 28 -15.54 -0.92 -1.10
N ALA A 29 -15.15 0.34 -1.08
CA ALA A 29 -13.73 0.72 -0.98
C ALA A 29 -13.13 0.33 0.38
N ALA A 30 -13.91 0.44 1.46
CA ALA A 30 -13.50 -0.02 2.78
C ALA A 30 -13.21 -1.53 2.82
N ALA A 31 -14.08 -2.35 2.22
CA ALA A 31 -13.84 -3.79 2.12
C ALA A 31 -12.59 -4.09 1.28
N SER A 32 -12.43 -3.44 0.12
CA SER A 32 -11.22 -3.58 -0.72
C SER A 32 -9.95 -3.17 0.02
N LEU A 33 -10.00 -2.11 0.84
CA LEU A 33 -8.87 -1.66 1.65
C LEU A 33 -8.46 -2.72 2.68
N VAL A 34 -9.44 -3.29 3.40
CA VAL A 34 -9.18 -4.34 4.38
C VAL A 34 -8.58 -5.58 3.72
N THR A 35 -9.11 -6.00 2.57
CA THR A 35 -8.52 -7.11 1.78
C THR A 35 -7.08 -6.79 1.40
N PHE A 36 -6.83 -5.62 0.82
CA PHE A 36 -5.48 -5.20 0.44
C PHE A 36 -4.49 -5.25 1.62
N LEU A 37 -4.87 -4.69 2.77
CA LEU A 37 -4.00 -4.67 3.96
C LEU A 37 -3.74 -6.09 4.50
N SER A 38 -4.76 -6.95 4.46
CA SER A 38 -4.65 -8.34 4.91
C SER A 38 -3.71 -9.14 3.99
N ASP A 39 -3.87 -9.01 2.68
CA ASP A 39 -3.02 -9.66 1.68
C ASP A 39 -1.57 -9.18 1.81
N ALA A 40 -1.36 -7.86 1.93
CA ALA A 40 -0.03 -7.29 2.10
C ALA A 40 0.68 -7.80 3.36
N GLN A 41 -0.05 -7.97 4.47
CA GLN A 41 0.51 -8.55 5.70
C GLN A 41 0.84 -10.04 5.57
N ALA A 42 0.21 -10.77 4.66
CA ALA A 42 0.49 -12.19 4.44
C ALA A 42 1.81 -12.43 3.68
N PHE A 43 2.28 -11.45 2.92
CA PHE A 43 3.48 -11.57 2.08
C PHE A 43 4.79 -11.31 2.81
N GLU A 44 5.87 -11.87 2.29
CA GLU A 44 7.21 -11.63 2.84
C GLU A 44 7.82 -10.33 2.35
N THR A 45 7.62 -10.04 1.07
CA THR A 45 8.26 -8.93 0.35
C THR A 45 7.26 -8.16 -0.51
N ALA A 46 7.53 -6.87 -0.76
CA ALA A 46 6.67 -6.04 -1.60
C ALA A 46 6.59 -6.52 -3.06
N ASP A 47 7.54 -7.34 -3.51
CA ASP A 47 7.53 -7.98 -4.84
C ASP A 47 6.34 -8.93 -4.99
N GLU A 48 6.06 -9.75 -3.97
CA GLU A 48 4.90 -10.66 -3.97
C GLU A 48 3.57 -9.87 -4.00
N LEU A 49 3.53 -8.71 -3.33
CA LEU A 49 2.38 -7.81 -3.41
C LEU A 49 2.23 -7.23 -4.82
N ILE A 50 3.33 -6.84 -5.45
CA ILE A 50 3.33 -6.33 -6.82
C ILE A 50 2.83 -7.40 -7.79
N ASP A 51 3.32 -8.64 -7.64
CA ASP A 51 2.94 -9.77 -8.47
C ASP A 51 1.46 -10.15 -8.30
N LEU A 52 0.92 -10.11 -7.08
CA LEU A 52 -0.49 -10.43 -6.82
C LEU A 52 -1.44 -9.42 -7.48
N PHE A 53 -1.18 -8.12 -7.27
CA PHE A 53 -2.07 -7.06 -7.74
C PHE A 53 -1.85 -6.70 -9.21
N GLY A 54 -0.69 -7.05 -9.78
CA GLY A 54 -0.41 -6.94 -11.21
C GLY A 54 -0.70 -5.54 -11.76
N HIS A 55 -1.78 -5.40 -12.55
CA HIS A 55 -2.16 -4.13 -13.17
C HIS A 55 -2.79 -3.11 -12.20
N ASP A 56 -3.23 -3.56 -11.03
CA ASP A 56 -3.83 -2.69 -10.03
C ASP A 56 -2.78 -1.92 -9.20
N ILE A 57 -1.50 -2.30 -9.33
CA ILE A 57 -0.38 -1.66 -8.65
C ILE A 57 0.62 -1.08 -9.65
N ASN A 58 0.92 0.20 -9.47
CA ASN A 58 1.88 0.92 -10.29
C ASN A 58 3.09 1.35 -9.46
N ILE A 59 4.30 1.05 -9.96
CA ILE A 59 5.54 1.62 -9.43
C ILE A 59 5.72 3.01 -10.05
N LEU A 60 5.70 4.04 -9.22
CA LEU A 60 5.87 5.43 -9.62
C LEU A 60 7.36 5.80 -9.76
N VAL A 61 7.62 6.92 -10.44
CA VAL A 61 8.99 7.37 -10.76
C VAL A 61 9.84 7.64 -9.51
N ASN A 62 9.19 8.09 -8.43
CA ASN A 62 9.78 8.37 -7.12
C ASN A 62 9.90 7.13 -6.21
N ASP A 63 9.82 5.92 -6.77
CA ASP A 63 9.90 4.65 -6.06
C ASP A 63 8.84 4.47 -4.96
N SER A 64 7.65 5.01 -5.23
CA SER A 64 6.42 4.73 -4.46
C SER A 64 5.50 3.79 -5.25
N LEU A 65 4.61 3.11 -4.54
CA LEU A 65 3.57 2.25 -5.11
C LEU A 65 2.24 3.00 -5.10
N SER A 66 1.48 2.86 -6.17
CA SER A 66 0.10 3.33 -6.28
C SER A 66 -0.82 2.14 -6.54
N VAL A 67 -1.63 1.77 -5.55
CA VAL A 67 -2.50 0.58 -5.58
C VAL A 67 -3.95 1.00 -5.74
N ALA A 68 -4.69 0.35 -6.62
CA ALA A 68 -6.14 0.53 -6.73
C ALA A 68 -6.85 -0.05 -5.51
N ILE A 69 -7.77 0.72 -4.92
CA ILE A 69 -8.62 0.32 -3.81
C ILE A 69 -10.07 0.45 -4.28
N GLY A 70 -10.64 -0.67 -4.72
CA GLY A 70 -11.90 -0.66 -5.45
C GLY A 70 -11.77 0.09 -6.79
N SER A 71 -12.88 0.63 -7.29
CA SER A 71 -12.91 1.38 -8.56
C SER A 71 -12.54 2.86 -8.43
N ASP A 72 -12.72 3.42 -7.23
CA ASP A 72 -12.80 4.88 -7.07
C ASP A 72 -11.59 5.47 -6.34
N TYR A 73 -10.76 4.64 -5.69
CA TYR A 73 -9.67 5.11 -4.85
C TYR A 73 -8.33 4.50 -5.24
N ARG A 74 -7.26 5.23 -4.91
CA ARG A 74 -5.90 4.71 -4.92
C ARG A 74 -5.19 4.97 -3.60
N ALA A 75 -4.43 3.98 -3.16
CA ALA A 75 -3.51 4.06 -2.04
C ALA A 75 -2.10 4.38 -2.53
N ALA A 76 -1.44 5.35 -1.91
CA ALA A 76 -0.04 5.65 -2.16
C ALA A 76 0.84 5.08 -1.04
N LEU A 77 1.81 4.23 -1.38
CA LEU A 77 2.75 3.65 -0.42
C LEU A 77 4.19 4.03 -0.77
N ALA A 78 4.97 4.43 0.23
CA ALA A 78 6.41 4.64 0.08
C ALA A 78 7.21 3.56 0.79
N VAL A 79 8.36 3.21 0.22
CA VAL A 79 9.35 2.38 0.93
C VAL A 79 9.92 3.16 2.11
N VAL A 80 9.98 2.52 3.27
CA VAL A 80 10.53 3.12 4.48
C VAL A 80 11.55 2.22 5.17
N GLY A 81 12.44 2.84 5.93
CA GLY A 81 13.55 2.17 6.59
C GLY A 81 14.74 1.93 5.65
N THR A 82 15.81 1.36 6.21
CA THR A 82 17.14 1.32 5.59
C THR A 82 17.58 -0.08 5.13
N ARG A 83 16.72 -1.09 5.29
CA ARG A 83 17.07 -2.51 5.05
C ARG A 83 16.79 -3.00 3.63
N HIS A 84 16.16 -2.17 2.80
CA HIS A 84 15.96 -2.50 1.39
C HIS A 84 17.27 -2.31 0.62
N LYS A 85 17.40 -3.05 -0.47
CA LYS A 85 18.52 -2.95 -1.40
C LYS A 85 18.15 -2.03 -2.56
N VAL A 86 19.17 -1.42 -3.13
CA VAL A 86 19.09 -0.73 -4.42
C VAL A 86 19.98 -1.47 -5.43
N ASP A 87 19.58 -1.47 -6.68
CA ASP A 87 20.36 -2.05 -7.77
C ASP A 87 21.49 -1.09 -8.23
N ALA A 88 22.23 -1.49 -9.27
CA ALA A 88 23.32 -0.69 -9.82
C ALA A 88 22.85 0.64 -10.45
N GLY A 89 21.56 0.77 -10.77
CA GLY A 89 20.93 1.99 -11.26
C GLY A 89 20.37 2.87 -10.16
N GLY A 90 20.54 2.49 -8.88
CA GLY A 90 19.99 3.21 -7.74
C GLY A 90 18.48 3.01 -7.57
N ARG A 91 17.87 2.04 -8.25
CA ARG A 91 16.45 1.72 -8.14
C ARG A 91 16.20 0.71 -7.04
N ILE A 92 15.02 0.75 -6.43
CA ILE A 92 14.64 -0.19 -5.37
C ILE A 92 14.54 -1.62 -5.92
N VAL A 93 15.16 -2.56 -5.20
CA VAL A 93 14.96 -4.00 -5.41
C VAL A 93 13.76 -4.45 -4.57
N TRP A 94 12.57 -4.54 -5.18
CA TRP A 94 11.30 -4.76 -4.47
C TRP A 94 11.25 -6.08 -3.68
N SER A 95 11.94 -7.11 -4.12
CA SER A 95 12.10 -8.39 -3.39
C SER A 95 12.92 -8.28 -2.10
N SER A 96 13.49 -7.11 -1.80
CA SER A 96 14.15 -6.81 -0.52
C SER A 96 13.33 -5.88 0.38
N VAL A 97 12.22 -5.35 -0.12
CA VAL A 97 11.37 -4.40 0.60
C VAL A 97 10.43 -5.16 1.52
N THR A 98 10.54 -4.91 2.81
CA THR A 98 9.70 -5.52 3.87
C THR A 98 8.94 -4.49 4.69
N ARG A 99 9.08 -3.20 4.36
CA ARG A 99 8.48 -2.09 5.10
C ARG A 99 7.97 -1.03 4.15
N LEU A 100 6.68 -0.78 4.22
CA LEU A 100 5.99 0.24 3.45
C LEU A 100 5.29 1.19 4.42
N LYS A 101 5.11 2.44 3.99
CA LYS A 101 4.28 3.42 4.69
C LYS A 101 3.16 3.83 3.77
N LEU A 102 1.92 3.63 4.19
CA LEU A 102 0.74 4.16 3.54
C LEU A 102 0.70 5.68 3.79
N LEU A 103 0.85 6.44 2.72
CA LEU A 103 0.93 7.90 2.75
C LEU A 103 -0.47 8.52 2.73
N GLU A 104 -1.31 8.04 1.83
CA GLU A 104 -2.66 8.55 1.62
C GLU A 104 -3.53 7.53 0.88
N ILE A 105 -4.84 7.75 0.97
CA ILE A 105 -5.86 7.15 0.11
C ILE A 105 -6.61 8.31 -0.53
N SER A 106 -6.54 8.41 -1.85
CA SER A 106 -7.13 9.51 -2.63
C SER A 106 -8.14 8.98 -3.64
N ARG A 107 -9.20 9.75 -3.85
CA ARG A 107 -10.22 9.42 -4.85
C ARG A 107 -9.70 9.77 -6.24
N LEU A 108 -9.96 8.90 -7.21
CA LEU A 108 -9.68 9.17 -8.61
C LEU A 108 -10.53 10.36 -9.11
N PRO A 109 -9.96 11.23 -9.96
CA PRO A 109 -10.67 12.36 -10.55
C PRO A 109 -11.78 11.94 -11.52
#